data_AF-J4XKJ4-F1
#
_entry.id   AF-J4XKJ4-F1
#
_cell.length_a   1.000
_cell.length_b   1.000
_cell.length_c   1.000
_cell.angle_alpha   90.00
_cell.angle_beta   90.00
_cell.angle_gamma   90.00
#
_symmetry.space_group_name_H-M   'P 1'
#
loop_
_entity.id
_entity.type
_entity.pdbx_description
1 polymer ?
#
loop_
_entity_poly.entity_id
_entity_poly.type
_entity_poly.pdbx_seq_one_letter_code
_entity_poly.pdbx_strand_id
1 'polypeptide(L)' 'TSPYVNILVVRQGDESRPEIQALMKALHSEAVKNFINEKYKGAIIPAF' A
#
# COMPACT_ATOMS: atom_id res chain seq x y z
N THR A 1 10.46 -11.62 3.56
CA THR A 1 9.43 -11.39 2.52
C THR A 1 8.38 -12.47 2.66
N SER A 2 7.15 -12.09 3.02
CA SER A 2 6.02 -13.03 3.14
C SER A 2 5.37 -13.21 1.77
N PRO A 3 4.98 -14.43 1.37
CA PRO A 3 4.22 -14.63 0.12
C PRO A 3 2.78 -14.13 0.20
N TYR A 4 2.32 -13.66 1.38
CA TYR A 4 0.93 -13.27 1.65
C TYR A 4 0.73 -11.74 1.78
N VAL A 5 1.64 -10.95 1.22
CA VAL A 5 1.48 -9.49 1.20
C VAL A 5 0.28 -9.14 0.31
N ASN A 6 -0.66 -8.35 0.84
CA ASN A 6 -1.73 -7.78 0.02
C ASN A 6 -1.14 -6.80 -0.99
N ILE A 7 -1.61 -6.86 -2.24
CA ILE A 7 -1.09 -6.05 -3.35
C ILE A 7 -2.19 -5.21 -4.00
N LEU A 8 -1.81 -4.03 -4.49
CA LEU A 8 -2.63 -3.23 -5.38
C LEU A 8 -2.50 -3.80 -6.80
N VAL A 9 -3.62 -4.12 -7.43
CA VAL A 9 -3.66 -4.65 -8.80
C VAL A 9 -4.37 -3.65 -9.71
N VAL A 10 -3.81 -3.46 -10.90
CA VAL A 10 -4.41 -2.66 -11.97
C VAL A 10 -4.49 -3.49 -13.24
N ARG A 11 -5.25 -3.02 -14.24
CA ARG A 11 -5.23 -3.66 -15.56
C ARG A 11 -3.86 -3.50 -16.20
N GLN A 12 -3.47 -4.47 -17.01
CA GLN A 12 -2.23 -4.40 -17.77
C GLN A 12 -2.21 -3.16 -18.67
N GLY A 13 -1.13 -2.38 -18.62
CA GLY A 13 -0.96 -1.13 -19.35
C GLY A 13 -1.43 0.13 -18.60
N ASP A 14 -2.19 -0.01 -17.51
CA ASP A 14 -2.64 1.11 -16.67
C ASP A 14 -1.62 1.49 -15.58
N GLU A 15 -0.51 0.75 -15.43
CA GLU A 15 0.44 0.88 -14.30
C GLU A 15 1.08 2.26 -14.23
N SER A 16 1.32 2.89 -15.38
CA SER A 16 2.00 4.19 -15.48
C SER A 16 1.05 5.40 -15.41
N ARG A 17 -0.26 5.16 -15.28
CA ARG A 17 -1.25 6.25 -15.23
C ARG A 17 -0.97 7.19 -14.04
N PRO A 18 -1.01 8.52 -14.24
CA PRO A 18 -0.66 9.49 -13.18
C PRO A 18 -1.43 9.28 -11.88
N GLU A 19 -2.73 8.97 -11.97
CA GLU A 19 -3.60 8.72 -10.82
C GLU A 19 -3.25 7.43 -10.06
N ILE A 20 -2.79 6.38 -10.75
CA ILE A 20 -2.34 5.14 -10.12
C ILE A 20 -1.03 5.38 -9.38
N GLN A 21 -0.12 6.15 -9.99
CA GLN A 21 1.13 6.54 -9.36
C GLN A 21 0.91 7.44 -8.12
N ALA A 22 -0.06 8.36 -8.19
CA ALA A 22 -0.46 9.18 -7.05
C ALA A 22 -1.04 8.32 -5.91
N LEU A 23 -1.91 7.37 -6.24
CA LEU A 23 -2.46 6.42 -5.26
C LEU A 23 -1.34 5.58 -4.61
N MET A 24 -0.41 5.06 -5.41
CA MET A 24 0.68 4.24 -4.89
C MET A 24 1.55 5.01 -3.89
N LYS A 25 1.86 6.29 -4.19
CA LYS A 25 2.57 7.18 -3.27
C LYS A 25 1.78 7.44 -1.99
N ALA A 26 0.47 7.63 -2.09
CA ALA A 26 -0.39 7.84 -0.92
C ALA A 26 -0.43 6.59 -0.01
N LEU A 27 -0.58 5.40 -0.60
CA LEU A 27 -0.58 4.13 0.13
C LEU A 27 0.76 3.85 0.82
N HIS A 28 1.88 4.23 0.20
CA HIS A 28 3.22 4.09 0.78
C HIS A 28 3.65 5.27 1.67
N SER A 29 2.74 6.15 2.05
CA SER A 29 3.06 7.31 2.90
C SER A 29 3.28 6.91 4.37
N GLU A 30 4.10 7.70 5.07
CA GLU A 30 4.32 7.54 6.51
C GLU A 30 3.01 7.67 7.31
N ALA A 31 2.11 8.55 6.88
CA ALA A 31 0.79 8.71 7.49
C ALA A 31 -0.02 7.39 7.45
N VAL A 32 -0.01 6.68 6.33
CA VAL A 32 -0.70 5.38 6.21
C VAL A 32 -0.02 4.31 7.03
N LYS A 33 1.32 4.27 7.06
CA LYS A 33 2.08 3.35 7.92
C LYS A 33 1.73 3.54 9.40
N ASN A 34 1.71 4.78 9.86
CA ASN A 34 1.39 5.12 11.25
C ASN A 34 -0.06 4.75 11.57
N PHE A 35 -1.00 5.09 10.69
CA PHE A 35 -2.40 4.69 10.83
C PHE A 35 -2.56 3.18 10.98
N ILE A 36 -1.88 2.37 10.16
CA ILE A 36 -1.96 0.90 10.24
C ILE A 36 -1.46 0.41 11.61
N ASN A 37 -0.32 0.92 12.06
CA ASN A 37 0.27 0.52 13.34
C ASN A 37 -0.63 0.89 14.52
N GLU A 38 -1.17 2.11 14.55
CA GLU A 38 -2.02 2.61 15.62
C GLU A 38 -3.38 1.92 15.66
N LYS A 39 -4.01 1.76 14.50
CA LYS A 39 -5.38 1.23 14.40
C LYS A 39 -5.43 -0.26 14.67
N TYR A 40 -4.50 -1.02 14.11
CA TYR A 40 -4.56 -2.49 14.11
C TYR A 40 -3.61 -3.13 15.12
N LYS A 41 -2.73 -2.35 15.77
CA LYS A 41 -1.91 -2.79 16.91
C LYS A 41 -1.17 -4.11 16.65
N GLY A 42 -0.61 -4.26 15.45
CA GLY A 42 0.16 -5.44 15.03
C GLY A 42 -0.67 -6.57 14.40
N ALA A 43 -2.01 -6.51 14.39
CA ALA A 43 -2.84 -7.45 13.64
C ALA A 43 -2.68 -7.30 12.11
N ILE A 44 -2.29 -6.10 11.67
CA ILE A 44 -1.90 -5.81 10.28
C ILE A 44 -0.49 -5.22 10.32
N ILE A 45 0.39 -5.73 9.46
CA ILE A 45 1.79 -5.30 9.36
C ILE A 45 1.98 -4.62 8.00
N PRO A 46 2.44 -3.35 7.96
CA PRO A 46 2.79 -2.67 6.72
C PRO A 46 3.90 -3.42 5.97
N ALA A 47 3.75 -3.55 4.66
CA ALA A 47 4.68 -4.31 3.81
C ALA A 47 5.59 -3.43 2.93
N PHE A 48 5.75 -2.16 3.31
CA PHE A 48 6.52 -1.12 2.61
C PHE A 48 7.30 -0.22 3.58
#